data_AF-A0A497KYG3-F1
#
_entry.id   AF-A0A497KYG3-F1
#
_cell.length_a   1.000
_cell.length_b   1.000
_cell.length_c   1.000
_cell.angle_alpha   90.00
_cell.angle_beta   90.00
_cell.angle_gamma   90.00
#
_symmetry.space_group_name_H-M   'P 1'
#
loop_
_entity.id
_entity.type
_entity.pdbx_description
1 polymer ?
#
loop_
_entity_poly.entity_id
_entity_poly.type
_entity_poly.pdbx_seq_one_letter_code
_entity_poly.pdbx_strand_id
1 'polypeptide(L)'
;MAEKKRRLLSALTKAEEALKEARWHEAIKRAEEALRINKHSARARIIRRKAEKRLTRFQNLITSAQKAVREGRFVKALDCLSEALRMRPGDAGVKGLKDEIKRRTERYHSMVAVAEQALKAYRYEDAIRYAGEALKAKPRDPKARSIRAKAQECEKRLAELLGQARAFLGENRFAEAAKCIEGALKLKPDDPEVLALKREAAEREREYRFAKALEAAKAALKQGRHNEALRHP
;
A
#
# COMPACT_ATOMS: atom_id res chain seq x y z
N MET A 1 -47.03 -24.77 43.98
CA MET A 1 -46.91 -23.31 43.70
C MET A 1 -45.56 -22.71 44.11
N ALA A 2 -45.00 -23.07 45.27
CA ALA A 2 -43.71 -22.55 45.76
C ALA A 2 -42.50 -22.84 44.82
N GLU A 3 -42.46 -24.04 44.23
CA GLU A 3 -41.33 -24.44 43.38
C GLU A 3 -41.25 -23.65 42.06
N LYS A 4 -42.39 -23.42 41.39
CA LYS A 4 -42.44 -22.58 40.18
C LYS A 4 -41.98 -21.15 40.46
N LYS A 5 -42.35 -20.59 41.62
CA LYS A 5 -41.91 -19.26 42.08
C LYS A 5 -40.39 -19.22 42.31
N ARG A 6 -39.83 -20.26 42.95
CA ARG A 6 -38.37 -20.39 43.17
C ARG A 6 -37.60 -20.50 41.85
N ARG A 7 -38.06 -21.35 40.91
CA ARG A 7 -37.43 -21.51 39.59
C ARG A 7 -37.48 -20.21 38.78
N LEU A 8 -38.61 -19.47 38.82
CA LEU A 8 -38.74 -18.17 38.16
C LEU A 8 -37.73 -17.15 38.70
N LEU A 9 -37.61 -17.03 40.03
CA LEU A 9 -36.66 -16.11 40.66
C LEU A 9 -35.21 -16.47 40.32
N SER A 10 -34.87 -17.77 40.30
CA SER A 10 -33.54 -18.22 39.89
C SER A 10 -33.23 -17.92 38.42
N ALA A 11 -34.20 -18.11 37.51
CA ALA A 11 -34.00 -17.77 36.10
C ALA A 11 -33.82 -16.26 35.89
N LEU A 12 -34.60 -15.43 36.59
CA LEU A 12 -34.49 -13.96 36.52
C LEU A 12 -33.14 -13.45 37.05
N THR A 13 -32.68 -13.94 38.19
CA THR A 13 -31.38 -13.55 38.78
C THR A 13 -30.22 -13.88 37.84
N LYS A 14 -30.16 -15.12 37.32
CA LYS A 14 -29.15 -15.51 36.32
C LYS A 14 -29.22 -14.67 35.05
N ALA A 15 -30.42 -14.30 34.60
CA ALA A 15 -30.59 -13.44 33.42
C ALA A 15 -30.05 -12.01 33.66
N GLU A 16 -30.27 -11.46 34.87
CA GLU A 16 -29.78 -10.14 35.25
C GLU A 16 -28.26 -10.10 35.41
N GLU A 17 -27.68 -11.13 36.04
CA GLU A 17 -26.22 -11.31 36.16
C GLU A 17 -25.57 -11.39 34.77
N ALA A 18 -26.08 -12.28 33.91
CA ALA A 18 -25.59 -12.40 32.54
C ALA A 18 -25.72 -11.08 31.75
N LEU A 19 -26.78 -10.30 31.97
CA LEU A 19 -26.95 -8.99 31.34
C LEU A 19 -25.93 -7.96 31.83
N LYS A 20 -25.60 -7.97 33.13
CA LYS A 20 -24.58 -7.09 33.75
C LYS A 20 -23.19 -7.42 33.22
N GLU A 21 -22.89 -8.71 33.07
CA GLU A 21 -21.59 -9.20 32.58
C GLU A 21 -21.47 -9.20 31.04
N ALA A 22 -22.41 -8.59 30.31
CA ALA A 22 -22.45 -8.56 28.85
C ALA A 22 -22.49 -9.95 28.17
N ARG A 23 -22.91 -11.00 28.90
CA ARG A 23 -23.23 -12.33 28.39
C ARG A 23 -24.64 -12.35 27.78
N TRP A 24 -24.88 -11.54 26.76
CA TRP A 24 -26.24 -11.29 26.23
C TRP A 24 -26.96 -12.54 25.71
N HIS A 25 -26.27 -13.48 25.07
CA HIS A 25 -26.87 -14.76 24.67
C HIS A 25 -27.42 -15.54 25.87
N GLU A 26 -26.66 -15.61 26.96
CA GLU A 26 -27.11 -16.26 28.18
C GLU A 26 -28.24 -15.48 28.84
N ALA A 27 -28.17 -14.14 28.90
CA ALA A 27 -29.24 -13.31 29.42
C ALA A 27 -30.58 -13.54 28.67
N ILE A 28 -30.54 -13.66 27.34
CA ILE A 28 -31.70 -13.99 26.50
C ILE A 28 -32.23 -15.38 26.86
N LYS A 29 -31.36 -16.40 26.86
CA LYS A 29 -31.74 -17.78 27.19
C LYS A 29 -32.42 -17.90 28.56
N ARG A 30 -31.83 -17.28 29.59
CA ARG A 30 -32.36 -17.29 30.96
C ARG A 30 -33.68 -16.51 31.09
N ALA A 31 -33.81 -15.39 30.36
CA ALA A 31 -35.07 -14.65 30.31
C ALA A 31 -36.18 -15.45 29.61
N GLU A 32 -35.86 -16.21 28.57
CA GLU A 32 -36.82 -17.12 27.92
C GLU A 32 -37.23 -18.28 28.84
N GLU A 33 -36.30 -18.86 29.60
CA GLU A 33 -36.61 -19.85 30.65
C GLU A 33 -37.62 -19.27 31.66
N ALA A 34 -37.42 -18.02 32.11
CA ALA A 34 -38.35 -17.33 32.99
C ALA A 34 -39.74 -17.11 32.35
N LEU A 35 -39.79 -16.80 31.05
CA LEU A 35 -41.05 -16.63 30.30
C LEU A 35 -41.80 -17.94 30.07
N ARG A 36 -41.10 -19.07 29.94
CA ARG A 36 -41.74 -20.41 29.89
C ARG A 36 -42.43 -20.74 31.22
N ILE A 37 -41.88 -20.31 32.34
CA ILE A 37 -42.48 -20.51 33.68
C ILE A 37 -43.64 -19.54 33.91
N ASN A 38 -43.47 -18.27 33.53
CA ASN A 38 -44.50 -17.25 33.60
C ASN A 38 -44.47 -16.34 32.36
N LYS A 39 -45.38 -16.61 31.42
CA LYS A 39 -45.51 -15.90 30.14
C LYS A 39 -45.74 -14.39 30.28
N HIS A 40 -46.30 -13.95 31.42
CA HIS A 40 -46.60 -12.54 31.68
C HIS A 40 -45.53 -11.81 32.47
N SER A 41 -44.39 -12.46 32.80
CA SER A 41 -43.30 -11.81 33.54
C SER A 41 -42.78 -10.56 32.81
N ALA A 42 -43.10 -9.38 33.34
CA ALA A 42 -42.64 -8.10 32.80
C ALA A 42 -41.11 -7.98 32.91
N ARG A 43 -40.52 -8.43 34.03
CA ARG A 43 -39.08 -8.42 34.27
C ARG A 43 -38.33 -9.23 33.20
N ALA A 44 -38.77 -10.45 32.93
CA ALA A 44 -38.13 -11.30 31.92
C ALA A 44 -38.19 -10.67 30.52
N ARG A 45 -39.33 -10.08 30.13
CA ARG A 45 -39.48 -9.35 28.86
C ARG A 45 -38.50 -8.17 28.75
N ILE A 46 -38.33 -7.38 29.83
CA ILE A 46 -37.40 -6.24 29.85
C ILE A 46 -35.95 -6.70 29.71
N ILE A 47 -35.55 -7.75 30.45
CA ILE A 47 -34.18 -8.29 30.39
C ILE A 47 -33.88 -8.80 28.97
N ARG A 48 -34.79 -9.60 28.41
CA ARG A 48 -34.65 -10.13 27.04
C ARG A 48 -34.50 -9.01 26.02
N ARG A 49 -35.40 -8.02 26.02
CA ARG A 49 -35.35 -6.88 25.08
C ARG A 49 -34.06 -6.07 25.21
N LYS A 50 -33.58 -5.84 26.43
CA LYS A 50 -32.29 -5.14 26.67
C LYS A 50 -31.11 -5.95 26.14
N ALA A 51 -31.10 -7.26 26.38
CA ALA A 51 -30.04 -8.15 25.92
C ALA A 51 -30.02 -8.26 24.38
N GLU A 52 -31.18 -8.44 23.73
CA GLU A 52 -31.34 -8.45 22.28
C GLU A 52 -30.81 -7.15 21.66
N LYS A 53 -31.24 -5.98 22.18
CA LYS A 53 -30.79 -4.68 21.67
C LYS A 53 -29.27 -4.52 21.78
N ARG A 54 -28.66 -4.94 22.88
CA ARG A 54 -27.19 -4.88 23.07
C ARG A 54 -26.47 -5.84 22.13
N LEU A 55 -26.98 -7.06 21.99
CA LEU A 55 -26.42 -8.07 21.09
C LEU A 55 -26.45 -7.61 19.63
N THR A 56 -27.60 -7.13 19.14
CA THR A 56 -27.73 -6.63 17.76
C THR A 56 -26.82 -5.44 17.52
N ARG A 57 -26.74 -4.47 18.46
CA ARG A 57 -25.83 -3.33 18.32
C ARG A 57 -24.36 -3.79 18.26
N PHE A 58 -23.96 -4.72 19.12
CA PHE A 58 -22.62 -5.27 19.11
C PHE A 58 -22.29 -5.97 17.78
N GLN A 59 -23.18 -6.84 17.30
CA GLN A 59 -23.02 -7.51 16.00
C GLN A 59 -22.87 -6.51 14.85
N ASN A 60 -23.71 -5.48 14.82
CA ASN A 60 -23.63 -4.42 13.80
C ASN A 60 -22.29 -3.67 13.84
N LEU A 61 -21.75 -3.39 15.03
CA LEU A 61 -20.43 -2.78 15.18
C LEU A 61 -19.33 -3.67 14.60
N ILE A 62 -19.36 -4.98 14.86
CA ILE A 62 -18.38 -5.93 14.32
C ILE A 62 -18.50 -6.03 12.80
N THR A 63 -19.71 -6.18 12.25
CA THR A 63 -19.93 -6.24 10.80
C THR A 63 -19.49 -4.94 10.11
N SER A 64 -19.80 -3.79 10.71
CA SER A 64 -19.36 -2.47 10.22
C SER A 64 -17.84 -2.36 10.23
N ALA A 65 -17.18 -2.81 11.31
CA ALA A 65 -15.72 -2.83 11.40
C ALA A 65 -15.10 -3.71 10.31
N GLN A 66 -15.58 -4.94 10.14
CA GLN A 66 -15.09 -5.86 9.11
C GLN A 66 -15.28 -5.32 7.69
N LYS A 67 -16.41 -4.66 7.41
CA LYS A 67 -16.63 -3.96 6.13
C LYS A 67 -15.62 -2.82 5.95
N ALA A 68 -15.41 -2.01 6.99
CA ALA A 68 -14.43 -0.92 6.95
C ALA A 68 -12.99 -1.43 6.73
N VAL A 69 -12.60 -2.57 7.31
CA VAL A 69 -11.29 -3.20 7.05
C VAL A 69 -11.15 -3.60 5.58
N ARG A 70 -12.15 -4.26 4.99
CA ARG A 70 -12.13 -4.67 3.57
C ARG A 70 -12.00 -3.48 2.63
N GLU A 71 -12.58 -2.34 3.00
CA GLU A 71 -12.51 -1.10 2.24
C GLU A 71 -11.27 -0.25 2.56
N GLY A 72 -10.39 -0.70 3.47
CA GLY A 72 -9.18 0.04 3.88
C GLY A 72 -9.44 1.24 4.80
N ARG A 73 -10.66 1.39 5.32
CA ARG A 73 -11.09 2.49 6.21
C ARG A 73 -10.76 2.18 7.68
N PHE A 74 -9.48 2.08 7.99
CA PHE A 74 -9.00 1.61 9.29
C PHE A 74 -9.46 2.45 10.48
N VAL A 75 -9.53 3.78 10.34
CA VAL A 75 -10.03 4.67 11.41
C VAL A 75 -11.45 4.27 11.82
N LYS A 76 -12.37 4.19 10.85
CA LYS A 76 -13.75 3.75 11.10
C LYS A 76 -13.81 2.34 11.70
N ALA A 77 -12.96 1.42 11.25
CA ALA A 77 -12.91 0.08 11.81
C ALA A 77 -12.49 0.11 13.29
N LEU A 78 -11.45 0.87 13.64
CA LEU A 78 -10.98 1.05 15.01
C LEU A 78 -12.01 1.73 15.91
N ASP A 79 -12.78 2.69 15.39
CA ASP A 79 -13.87 3.34 16.13
C ASP A 79 -14.99 2.35 16.47
N CYS A 80 -15.46 1.58 15.48
CA CYS A 80 -16.47 0.54 15.69
C CYS A 80 -16.02 -0.52 16.70
N LEU A 81 -14.76 -0.97 16.64
CA LEU A 81 -14.22 -1.95 17.59
C LEU A 81 -14.04 -1.36 18.99
N SER A 82 -13.70 -0.07 19.08
CA SER A 82 -13.62 0.63 20.37
C SER A 82 -15.00 0.74 21.02
N GLU A 83 -16.05 1.03 20.26
CA GLU A 83 -17.42 0.97 20.76
C GLU A 83 -17.84 -0.45 21.16
N ALA A 84 -17.48 -1.47 20.38
CA ALA A 84 -17.78 -2.86 20.70
C ALA A 84 -17.10 -3.28 22.03
N LEU A 85 -15.85 -2.88 22.26
CA LEU A 85 -15.13 -3.12 23.52
C LEU A 85 -15.72 -2.32 24.69
N ARG A 86 -16.29 -1.12 24.48
CA ARG A 86 -17.04 -0.43 25.55
C ARG A 86 -18.29 -1.23 25.96
N MET A 87 -18.92 -1.95 25.02
CA MET A 87 -20.07 -2.80 25.32
C MET A 87 -19.68 -4.14 25.96
N ARG A 88 -18.53 -4.71 25.56
CA ARG A 88 -17.98 -5.94 26.12
C ARG A 88 -16.44 -5.81 26.25
N PRO A 89 -15.94 -5.31 27.39
CA PRO A 89 -14.51 -5.03 27.58
C PRO A 89 -13.59 -6.26 27.50
N GLY A 90 -14.11 -7.43 27.88
CA GLY A 90 -13.37 -8.70 27.89
C GLY A 90 -13.42 -9.50 26.58
N ASP A 91 -13.95 -8.94 25.48
CA ASP A 91 -14.04 -9.69 24.22
C ASP A 91 -12.66 -9.83 23.54
N ALA A 92 -12.02 -10.98 23.73
CA ALA A 92 -10.69 -11.26 23.20
C ALA A 92 -10.63 -11.22 21.66
N GLY A 93 -11.71 -11.63 20.98
CA GLY A 93 -11.78 -11.59 19.52
C GLY A 93 -11.80 -10.17 18.99
N VAL A 94 -12.60 -9.29 19.61
CA VAL A 94 -12.65 -7.86 19.24
C VAL A 94 -11.34 -7.16 19.55
N LYS A 95 -10.71 -7.46 20.69
CA LYS A 95 -9.38 -6.93 21.04
C LYS A 95 -8.33 -7.36 20.02
N GLY A 96 -8.27 -8.66 19.70
CA GLY A 96 -7.33 -9.20 18.72
C GLY A 96 -7.47 -8.55 17.34
N LEU A 97 -8.72 -8.39 16.86
CA LEU A 97 -9.00 -7.72 15.59
C LEU A 97 -8.57 -6.24 15.62
N LYS A 98 -8.80 -5.53 16.74
CA LYS A 98 -8.38 -4.13 16.89
C LYS A 98 -6.85 -4.00 16.82
N ASP A 99 -6.13 -4.88 17.50
CA ASP A 99 -4.66 -4.87 17.52
C ASP A 99 -4.07 -5.25 16.16
N GLU A 100 -4.70 -6.18 15.43
CA GLU A 100 -4.34 -6.50 14.05
C GLU A 100 -4.48 -5.28 13.12
N ILE A 101 -5.60 -4.56 13.20
CA ILE A 101 -5.83 -3.36 12.37
C ILE A 101 -4.82 -2.26 12.70
N LYS A 102 -4.42 -2.09 13.96
CA LYS A 102 -3.35 -1.16 14.35
C LYS A 102 -2.03 -1.51 13.67
N ARG A 103 -1.58 -2.77 13.79
CA ARG A 103 -0.35 -3.25 13.12
C ARG A 103 -0.40 -3.05 11.61
N ARG A 104 -1.56 -3.35 10.99
CA ARG A 104 -1.76 -3.15 9.55
C ARG A 104 -1.69 -1.66 9.17
N THR A 105 -2.18 -0.78 10.02
CA THR A 105 -2.15 0.68 9.82
C THR A 105 -0.72 1.21 9.94
N GLU A 106 0.02 0.80 10.95
CA GLU A 106 1.44 1.14 11.14
C GLU A 106 2.29 0.67 9.96
N ARG A 107 2.12 -0.59 9.55
CA ARG A 107 2.81 -1.13 8.36
C ARG A 107 2.46 -0.34 7.11
N TYR A 108 1.19 0.01 6.89
CA TYR A 108 0.79 0.84 5.76
C TYR A 108 1.53 2.19 5.76
N HIS A 109 1.56 2.90 6.89
CA HIS A 109 2.25 4.20 6.97
C HIS A 109 3.75 4.08 6.73
N SER A 110 4.38 3.06 7.31
CA SER A 110 5.79 2.75 7.07
C SER A 110 6.07 2.49 5.59
N MET A 111 5.27 1.64 4.93
CA MET A 111 5.46 1.30 3.52
C MET A 111 5.27 2.52 2.60
N VAL A 112 4.29 3.38 2.87
CA VAL A 112 4.12 4.62 2.09
C VAL A 112 5.33 5.54 2.27
N ALA A 113 5.80 5.74 3.50
CA ALA A 113 6.95 6.61 3.76
C ALA A 113 8.22 6.11 3.05
N VAL A 114 8.51 4.81 3.13
CA VAL A 114 9.67 4.22 2.46
C VAL A 114 9.52 4.26 0.93
N ALA A 115 8.31 4.06 0.40
CA ALA A 115 8.05 4.21 -1.04
C ALA A 115 8.29 5.64 -1.54
N GLU A 116 7.89 6.66 -0.78
CA GLU A 116 8.15 8.06 -1.11
C GLU A 116 9.64 8.39 -1.08
N GLN A 117 10.37 7.90 -0.08
CA GLN A 117 11.81 8.08 0.01
C GLN A 117 12.53 7.41 -1.16
N ALA A 118 12.12 6.19 -1.53
CA ALA A 118 12.67 5.48 -2.68
C ALA A 118 12.43 6.25 -3.98
N LEU A 119 11.22 6.79 -4.20
CA LEU A 119 10.90 7.59 -5.38
C LEU A 119 11.75 8.86 -5.46
N LYS A 120 11.94 9.57 -4.34
CA LYS A 120 12.80 10.77 -4.26
C LYS A 120 14.28 10.45 -4.49
N ALA A 121 14.71 9.24 -4.10
CA ALA A 121 16.07 8.75 -4.29
C ALA A 121 16.27 8.04 -5.63
N TYR A 122 15.36 8.18 -6.60
CA TYR A 122 15.42 7.56 -7.93
C TYR A 122 15.49 6.02 -7.92
N ARG A 123 15.16 5.39 -6.79
CA ARG A 123 15.07 3.93 -6.61
C ARG A 123 13.65 3.47 -6.97
N TYR A 124 13.33 3.53 -8.25
CA TYR A 124 11.95 3.33 -8.70
C TYR A 124 11.44 1.90 -8.47
N GLU A 125 12.27 0.87 -8.65
CA GLU A 125 11.88 -0.53 -8.34
C GLU A 125 11.45 -0.69 -6.87
N ASP A 126 12.23 -0.15 -5.94
CA ASP A 126 11.91 -0.11 -4.52
C ASP A 126 10.59 0.66 -4.29
N ALA A 127 10.43 1.82 -4.91
CA ALA A 127 9.21 2.62 -4.80
C ALA A 127 7.97 1.84 -5.28
N ILE A 128 8.07 1.12 -6.40
CA ILE A 128 7.01 0.26 -6.94
C ILE A 128 6.66 -0.85 -5.94
N ARG A 129 7.69 -1.53 -5.41
CA ARG A 129 7.54 -2.64 -4.46
C ARG A 129 6.88 -2.19 -3.16
N TYR A 130 7.40 -1.15 -2.52
CA TYR A 130 6.87 -0.64 -1.24
C TYR A 130 5.47 -0.01 -1.40
N ALA A 131 5.22 0.71 -2.48
CA ALA A 131 3.88 1.19 -2.79
C ALA A 131 2.90 0.02 -3.02
N GLY A 132 3.35 -1.05 -3.66
CA GLY A 132 2.59 -2.30 -3.79
C GLY A 132 2.22 -2.93 -2.44
N GLU A 133 3.17 -3.00 -1.50
CA GLU A 133 2.92 -3.46 -0.13
C GLU A 133 1.90 -2.57 0.61
N ALA A 134 2.00 -1.25 0.47
CA ALA A 134 1.02 -0.32 1.01
C ALA A 134 -0.39 -0.56 0.42
N LEU A 135 -0.48 -0.86 -0.88
CA LEU A 135 -1.75 -1.14 -1.55
C LEU A 135 -2.38 -2.48 -1.14
N LYS A 136 -1.60 -3.48 -0.71
CA LYS A 136 -2.16 -4.68 -0.06
C LYS A 136 -2.91 -4.33 1.23
N ALA A 137 -2.44 -3.32 1.97
CA ALA A 137 -3.14 -2.82 3.14
C ALA A 137 -4.34 -1.95 2.78
N LYS A 138 -4.17 -0.96 1.89
CA LYS A 138 -5.25 -0.07 1.42
C LYS A 138 -5.31 -0.06 -0.12
N PRO A 139 -6.11 -0.95 -0.75
CA PRO A 139 -6.12 -1.10 -2.22
C PRO A 139 -6.54 0.14 -3.02
N ARG A 140 -7.28 1.05 -2.38
CA ARG A 140 -7.81 2.28 -2.99
C ARG A 140 -7.07 3.54 -2.55
N ASP A 141 -5.90 3.40 -1.90
CA ASP A 141 -5.15 4.56 -1.42
C ASP A 141 -4.60 5.39 -2.59
N PRO A 142 -5.02 6.66 -2.77
CA PRO A 142 -4.61 7.47 -3.90
C PRO A 142 -3.11 7.80 -3.86
N LYS A 143 -2.56 7.97 -2.65
CA LYS A 143 -1.15 8.31 -2.44
C LYS A 143 -0.23 7.16 -2.87
N ALA A 144 -0.45 5.95 -2.35
CA ALA A 144 0.33 4.77 -2.75
C ALA A 144 0.17 4.45 -4.24
N ARG A 145 -1.03 4.63 -4.83
CA ARG A 145 -1.22 4.47 -6.29
C ARG A 145 -0.40 5.49 -7.08
N SER A 146 -0.40 6.75 -6.67
CA SER A 146 0.37 7.80 -7.35
C SER A 146 1.88 7.53 -7.30
N ILE A 147 2.41 7.12 -6.14
CA ILE A 147 3.83 6.77 -6.00
C ILE A 147 4.19 5.64 -6.95
N ARG A 148 3.40 4.56 -6.96
CA ARG A 148 3.63 3.41 -7.83
C ARG A 148 3.58 3.79 -9.32
N ALA A 149 2.57 4.55 -9.73
CA ALA A 149 2.39 4.96 -11.11
C ALA A 149 3.56 5.84 -11.59
N LYS A 150 3.96 6.84 -10.79
CA LYS A 150 5.10 7.71 -11.11
C LYS A 150 6.40 6.91 -11.24
N ALA A 151 6.65 5.97 -10.33
CA ALA A 151 7.84 5.14 -10.39
C ALA A 151 7.85 4.23 -11.64
N GLN A 152 6.70 3.65 -12.00
CA GLN A 152 6.55 2.84 -13.23
C GLN A 152 6.78 3.67 -14.50
N GLU A 153 6.27 4.89 -14.53
CA GLU A 153 6.48 5.81 -15.64
C GLU A 153 7.96 6.18 -15.79
N CYS A 154 8.66 6.44 -14.69
CA CYS A 154 10.08 6.73 -14.71
C CYS A 154 10.92 5.53 -15.20
N GLU A 155 10.63 4.31 -14.73
CA GLU A 155 11.29 3.08 -15.21
C GLU A 155 11.06 2.85 -16.70
N LYS A 156 9.81 2.97 -17.16
CA LYS A 156 9.48 2.84 -18.59
C LYS A 156 10.24 3.87 -19.41
N ARG A 157 10.24 5.13 -18.97
CA ARG A 157 10.91 6.22 -19.68
C ARG A 157 12.42 6.05 -19.70
N LEU A 158 13.01 5.57 -18.62
CA LEU A 158 14.44 5.25 -18.54
C LEU A 158 14.81 4.18 -19.57
N ALA A 159 14.05 3.08 -19.62
CA ALA A 159 14.26 2.00 -20.58
C ALA A 159 14.13 2.47 -22.04
N GLU A 160 13.13 3.32 -22.34
CA GLU A 160 12.97 3.93 -23.66
C GLU A 160 14.18 4.78 -24.06
N LEU A 161 14.66 5.63 -23.15
CA LEU A 161 15.80 6.51 -23.42
C LEU A 161 17.10 5.73 -23.62
N LEU A 162 17.33 4.69 -22.82
CA LEU A 162 18.47 3.79 -22.98
C LEU A 162 18.42 3.05 -24.33
N GLY A 163 17.25 2.54 -24.72
CA GLY A 163 17.05 1.89 -26.01
C GLY A 163 17.31 2.83 -27.19
N GLN A 164 16.78 4.06 -27.14
CA GLN A 164 17.01 5.07 -28.17
C GLN A 164 18.47 5.50 -28.26
N ALA A 165 19.13 5.71 -27.11
CA ALA A 165 20.55 6.04 -27.07
C ALA A 165 21.40 4.96 -27.75
N ARG A 166 21.17 3.68 -27.42
CA ARG A 166 21.87 2.55 -28.06
C ARG A 166 21.62 2.48 -29.56
N ALA A 167 20.38 2.71 -30.01
CA ALA A 167 20.05 2.74 -31.43
C ALA A 167 20.80 3.86 -32.18
N PHE A 168 20.78 5.09 -31.64
CA PHE A 168 21.51 6.21 -32.23
C PHE A 168 23.03 6.01 -32.25
N LEU A 169 23.61 5.37 -31.23
CA LEU A 169 25.03 4.98 -31.24
C LEU A 169 25.34 3.95 -32.35
N GLY A 170 24.44 3.00 -32.60
CA GLY A 170 24.55 2.06 -33.72
C GLY A 170 24.55 2.76 -35.09
N GLU A 171 23.82 3.86 -35.21
CA GLU A 171 23.73 4.70 -36.41
C GLU A 171 24.84 5.77 -36.51
N ASN A 172 25.79 5.83 -35.55
CA ASN A 172 26.78 6.90 -35.41
C ASN A 172 26.19 8.32 -35.26
N ARG A 173 24.94 8.41 -34.78
CA ARG A 173 24.21 9.65 -34.50
C ARG A 173 24.46 10.11 -33.06
N PHE A 174 25.70 10.54 -32.81
CA PHE A 174 26.20 10.80 -31.46
C PHE A 174 25.45 11.94 -30.73
N ALA A 175 25.01 12.97 -31.45
CA ALA A 175 24.30 14.10 -30.85
C ALA A 175 22.92 13.69 -30.31
N GLU A 176 22.18 12.86 -31.04
CA GLU A 176 20.89 12.33 -30.59
C GLU A 176 21.06 11.31 -29.46
N ALA A 177 22.09 10.45 -29.53
CA ALA A 177 22.44 9.55 -28.44
C ALA A 177 22.72 10.31 -27.14
N ALA A 178 23.52 11.38 -27.20
CA ALA A 178 23.83 12.22 -26.05
C ALA A 178 22.57 12.84 -25.42
N LYS A 179 21.62 13.33 -26.22
CA LYS A 179 20.34 13.86 -25.71
C LYS A 179 19.53 12.80 -24.97
N CYS A 180 19.47 11.58 -25.48
CA CYS A 180 18.79 10.47 -24.81
C CYS A 180 19.46 10.11 -23.47
N ILE A 181 20.80 10.05 -23.46
CA ILE A 181 21.61 9.76 -22.26
C ILE A 181 21.43 10.85 -21.20
N GLU A 182 21.42 12.13 -21.59
CA GLU A 182 21.13 13.25 -20.69
C GLU A 182 19.73 13.15 -20.08
N GLY A 183 18.74 12.72 -20.87
CA GLY A 183 17.40 12.43 -20.38
C GLY A 183 17.40 11.31 -19.33
N ALA A 184 18.14 10.23 -19.60
CA ALA A 184 18.26 9.10 -18.68
C ALA A 184 18.94 9.50 -17.36
N LEU A 185 19.99 10.33 -17.42
CA LEU A 185 20.68 10.87 -16.24
C LEU A 185 19.78 11.76 -15.37
N LYS A 186 18.81 12.47 -15.95
CA LYS A 186 17.82 13.23 -15.18
C LYS A 186 16.87 12.32 -14.39
N LEU A 187 16.65 11.09 -14.86
CA LEU A 187 15.82 10.09 -14.19
C LEU A 187 16.63 9.28 -13.18
N LYS A 188 17.85 8.87 -13.50
CA LYS A 188 18.76 8.25 -12.53
C LYS A 188 20.18 8.76 -12.73
N PRO A 189 20.60 9.77 -11.93
CA PRO A 189 21.93 10.37 -12.07
C PRO A 189 23.08 9.39 -11.83
N ASP A 190 22.90 8.46 -10.90
CA ASP A 190 23.92 7.51 -10.44
C ASP A 190 23.72 6.09 -10.99
N ASP A 191 22.90 5.92 -12.02
CA ASP A 191 22.66 4.60 -12.61
C ASP A 191 23.90 4.09 -13.35
N PRO A 192 24.45 2.92 -12.96
CA PRO A 192 25.67 2.40 -13.56
C PRO A 192 25.56 2.14 -15.07
N GLU A 193 24.38 1.73 -15.56
CA GLU A 193 24.15 1.46 -16.97
C GLU A 193 24.15 2.78 -17.77
N VAL A 194 23.46 3.81 -17.26
CA VAL A 194 23.44 5.13 -17.89
C VAL A 194 24.83 5.75 -17.93
N LEU A 195 25.60 5.64 -16.84
CA LEU A 195 26.97 6.15 -16.77
C LEU A 195 27.93 5.39 -17.71
N ALA A 196 27.79 4.07 -17.82
CA ALA A 196 28.56 3.27 -18.76
C ALA A 196 28.25 3.66 -20.21
N LEU A 197 26.97 3.81 -20.55
CA LEU A 197 26.54 4.21 -21.89
C LEU A 197 27.03 5.61 -22.27
N LYS A 198 27.10 6.54 -21.30
CA LYS A 198 27.70 7.86 -21.51
C LYS A 198 29.18 7.78 -21.90
N ARG A 199 29.95 6.90 -21.22
CA ARG A 199 31.38 6.71 -21.51
C ARG A 199 31.56 6.09 -22.90
N GLU A 200 30.81 5.03 -23.18
CA GLU A 200 30.80 4.38 -24.50
C GLU A 200 30.49 5.39 -25.62
N ALA A 201 29.46 6.21 -25.44
CA ALA A 201 29.07 7.22 -26.42
C ALA A 201 30.21 8.21 -26.73
N ALA A 202 30.91 8.69 -25.69
CA ALA A 202 32.01 9.63 -25.84
C ALA A 202 33.23 9.00 -26.53
N GLU A 203 33.55 7.75 -26.19
CA GLU A 203 34.65 6.99 -26.81
C GLU A 203 34.38 6.76 -28.30
N ARG A 204 33.18 6.25 -28.63
CA ARG A 204 32.79 5.99 -30.03
C ARG A 204 32.74 7.27 -30.87
N GLU A 205 32.23 8.38 -30.30
CA GLU A 205 32.23 9.67 -31.01
C GLU A 205 33.65 10.16 -31.31
N ARG A 206 34.57 10.00 -30.34
CA ARG A 206 35.98 10.36 -30.50
C ARG A 206 36.64 9.52 -31.58
N GLU A 207 36.46 8.20 -31.55
CA GLU A 207 37.01 7.27 -32.54
C GLU A 207 36.46 7.57 -33.95
N TYR A 208 35.16 7.79 -34.07
CA TYR A 208 34.53 8.12 -35.34
C TYR A 208 35.05 9.44 -35.92
N ARG A 209 35.18 10.50 -35.09
CA ARG A 209 35.74 11.78 -35.51
C ARG A 209 37.20 11.65 -35.93
N PHE A 210 37.99 10.91 -35.17
CA PHE A 210 39.40 10.66 -35.49
C PHE A 210 39.55 9.91 -36.83
N ALA A 211 38.77 8.85 -37.04
CA ALA A 211 38.77 8.10 -38.30
C ALA A 211 38.39 9.01 -39.49
N LYS A 212 37.36 9.85 -39.33
CA LYS A 212 36.94 10.78 -40.38
C LYS A 212 37.99 11.85 -40.67
N ALA A 213 38.66 12.38 -39.64
CA ALA A 213 39.74 13.34 -39.79
C ALA A 213 40.95 12.73 -40.51
N LEU A 214 41.33 11.49 -40.14
CA LEU A 214 42.41 10.75 -40.78
C LEU A 214 42.13 10.49 -42.26
N GLU A 215 40.91 10.08 -42.61
CA GLU A 215 40.51 9.89 -44.01
C GLU A 215 40.52 11.21 -44.80
N ALA A 216 40.06 12.32 -44.21
CA ALA A 216 40.15 13.63 -44.82
C ALA A 216 41.61 14.08 -45.06
N ALA A 217 42.49 13.86 -44.07
CA ALA A 217 43.91 14.18 -44.18
C ALA A 217 44.60 13.37 -45.29
N LYS A 218 44.35 12.05 -45.36
CA LYS A 218 44.86 11.18 -46.44
C LYS A 218 44.39 11.66 -47.82
N ALA A 219 43.11 12.02 -47.95
CA ALA A 219 42.56 12.52 -49.20
C ALA A 219 43.20 13.85 -49.63
N ALA A 220 43.43 14.78 -48.70
CA ALA A 220 44.09 16.06 -48.97
C ALA A 220 45.56 15.88 -49.43
N LEU A 221 46.31 14.98 -48.80
CA LEU A 221 47.68 14.64 -49.20
C LEU A 221 47.73 14.07 -50.62
N LYS A 222 46.82 13.15 -50.96
CA LYS A 222 46.74 12.58 -52.31
C LYS A 222 46.47 13.64 -53.38
N GLN A 223 45.79 14.72 -53.03
CA GLN A 223 45.48 15.85 -53.92
C GLN A 223 46.55 16.95 -53.91
N GLY A 224 47.69 16.75 -53.23
CA GLY A 224 48.78 17.73 -53.14
C GLY A 224 48.49 18.93 -52.23
N ARG A 225 47.39 18.90 -51.47
CA ARG A 225 46.97 19.98 -50.56
C ARG A 225 47.58 19.80 -49.16
N HIS A 226 48.91 19.88 -49.11
CA HIS A 226 49.72 19.61 -47.91
C HIS A 226 49.34 20.51 -46.70
N ASN A 227 48.99 21.77 -46.95
CA ASN A 227 48.56 22.71 -45.90
C ASN A 227 47.18 22.38 -45.30
N GLU A 228 46.30 21.69 -46.05
CA GLU A 228 44.99 21.27 -45.53
C GLU A 228 45.11 19.98 -44.71
N ALA A 229 46.03 19.09 -45.08
CA ALA A 229 46.31 17.87 -44.33
C ALA A 229 46.82 18.14 -42.90
N LEU A 230 47.57 19.24 -42.70
CA LEU A 230 48.12 19.65 -41.40
C LEU A 230 47.08 20.30 -40.45
N ARG A 231 45.86 20.61 -40.94
CA ARG A 231 44.79 21.24 -40.14
C ARG A 231 43.82 20.24 -39.51
N HIS A 232 43.95 18.95 -39.82
CA HIS A 232 43.17 17.88 -39.23
C HIS A 232 44.00 17.22 -38.11
N PRO A 233 43.70 17.46 -36.82
CA PRO A 233 44.38 16.82 -35.69
C PRO A 233 44.03 15.34 -35.55
#